data_AF-A0A964KKG5-F1
#
_entry.id   AF-A0A964KKG5-F1
#
_cell.length_a   1.000
_cell.length_b   1.000
_cell.length_c   1.000
_cell.angle_alpha   90.00
_cell.angle_beta   90.00
_cell.angle_gamma   90.00
#
_symmetry.space_group_name_H-M   'P 1'
#
loop_
_entity.id
_entity.type
_entity.pdbx_description
1 polymer ?
#
loop_
_entity_poly.entity_id
_entity_poly.type
_entity_poly.pdbx_seq_one_letter_code
_entity_poly.pdbx_strand_id
1 'polypeptide(L)'
;MGRRFESCRAHHCWKVEERTLTEYIQAVLRRAQYEIIEDDNPYYGEIPGFDGVYASTKTLESCREEPREVLEEWIPLRVSHNLGLPVVDGVRLKIEHVA
;
A
#
# COMPACT_ATOMS: atom_id res chain seq x y z
N MET A 1 23.68 -2.00 22.92
CA MET A 1 24.30 -3.34 22.82
C MET A 1 23.25 -4.37 23.24
N GLY A 2 22.97 -5.39 22.42
CA GLY A 2 22.18 -6.56 22.86
C GLY A 2 20.79 -6.68 22.23
N ARG A 3 20.76 -7.29 21.03
CA ARG A 3 19.55 -7.84 20.40
C ARG A 3 18.99 -8.94 21.31
N ARG A 4 17.72 -8.84 21.70
CA ARG A 4 17.02 -9.92 22.40
C ARG A 4 16.11 -10.62 21.40
N PHE A 5 16.69 -11.58 20.69
CA PHE A 5 15.95 -12.56 19.89
C PHE A 5 15.36 -13.58 20.87
N GLU A 6 14.03 -13.57 21.05
CA GLU A 6 13.31 -14.70 21.64
C GLU A 6 12.65 -15.51 20.53
N SER A 7 12.99 -16.79 20.53
CA SER A 7 12.72 -17.82 19.52
C SER A 7 11.54 -18.68 19.98
N CYS A 8 10.54 -18.86 19.11
CA CYS A 8 9.71 -20.07 19.07
C CYS A 8 9.42 -20.42 17.60
N ARG A 9 9.88 -21.61 17.17
CA ARG A 9 9.76 -22.14 15.81
C ARG A 9 8.44 -22.88 15.63
N ALA A 10 7.60 -22.38 14.73
CA ALA A 10 6.70 -23.19 13.90
C ALA A 10 6.81 -22.65 12.47
N HIS A 11 6.95 -23.54 11.50
CA HIS A 11 7.44 -23.27 10.15
C HIS A 11 6.41 -22.53 9.28
N HIS A 12 6.19 -21.24 9.54
CA HIS A 12 5.78 -20.17 8.59
C HIS A 12 5.58 -18.87 9.41
N CYS A 13 6.62 -18.46 10.14
CA CYS A 13 6.68 -17.16 10.80
C CYS A 13 7.01 -16.11 9.73
N TRP A 14 5.98 -15.55 9.11
CA TRP A 14 6.08 -14.55 8.05
C TRP A 14 7.06 -13.45 8.45
N LYS A 15 8.22 -13.38 7.77
CA LYS A 15 9.13 -12.26 7.95
C LYS A 15 8.47 -11.06 7.30
N VAL A 16 8.09 -10.08 8.09
CA VAL A 16 7.84 -8.75 7.57
C VAL A 16 9.20 -8.16 7.21
N GLU A 17 9.41 -7.87 5.93
CA GLU A 17 10.64 -7.31 5.39
C GLU A 17 10.48 -5.80 5.17
N GLU A 18 11.45 -5.03 5.66
CA GLU A 18 11.56 -3.60 5.35
C GLU A 18 12.05 -3.44 3.90
N ARG A 19 11.31 -2.71 3.07
CA ARG A 19 11.62 -2.52 1.65
C ARG A 19 11.64 -1.05 1.27
N THR A 20 12.09 -0.76 0.05
CA THR A 20 12.07 0.58 -0.53
C THR A 20 10.64 1.07 -0.76
N LEU A 21 10.46 2.40 -0.89
CA LEU A 21 9.15 3.00 -1.19
C LEU A 21 8.55 2.41 -2.48
N THR A 22 9.36 2.27 -3.53
CA THR A 22 8.91 1.71 -4.81
C THR A 22 8.42 0.27 -4.68
N GLU A 23 9.15 -0.59 -3.95
CA GLU A 23 8.73 -1.99 -3.72
C GLU A 23 7.43 -2.05 -2.90
N TYR A 24 7.27 -1.17 -1.91
CA TYR A 24 6.03 -1.07 -1.13
C TYR A 24 4.86 -0.66 -2.01
N ILE A 25 4.98 0.41 -2.81
CA ILE A 25 3.96 0.89 -3.75
C ILE A 25 3.57 -0.23 -4.72
N GLN A 26 4.55 -0.91 -5.31
CA GLN A 26 4.29 -2.05 -6.20
C GLN A 26 3.56 -3.19 -5.48
N ALA A 27 3.89 -3.48 -4.22
CA ALA A 27 3.17 -4.48 -3.45
C ALA A 27 1.71 -4.11 -3.20
N VAL A 28 1.45 -2.83 -2.94
CA VAL A 28 0.10 -2.30 -2.76
C VAL A 28 -0.70 -2.38 -4.06
N LEU A 29 -0.13 -1.94 -5.19
CA LEU A 29 -0.81 -1.94 -6.49
C LEU A 29 -1.15 -3.33 -7.01
N ARG A 30 -0.39 -4.37 -6.66
CA ARG A 30 -0.75 -5.77 -6.99
C ARG A 30 -2.06 -6.22 -6.33
N ARG A 31 -2.48 -5.56 -5.26
CA ARG A 31 -3.74 -5.85 -4.56
C ARG A 31 -4.90 -4.97 -5.03
N ALA A 32 -4.65 -4.03 -5.95
CA ALA A 32 -5.69 -3.20 -6.50
C ALA A 32 -6.76 -4.08 -7.17
N GLN A 33 -8.01 -3.84 -6.82
CA GLN A 33 -9.17 -4.50 -7.41
C GLN A 33 -9.84 -3.52 -8.37
N TYR A 34 -10.31 -4.05 -9.49
CA TYR A 34 -10.95 -3.28 -10.54
C TYR A 34 -12.34 -3.83 -10.81
N GLU A 35 -13.32 -2.95 -10.87
CA GLU A 35 -14.70 -3.28 -11.14
C GLU A 35 -15.28 -2.32 -12.19
N ILE A 36 -16.21 -2.83 -13.00
CA ILE A 36 -17.00 -1.99 -13.90
C ILE A 36 -18.33 -1.68 -13.21
N ILE A 37 -18.60 -0.40 -13.00
CA ILE A 37 -19.79 0.10 -12.30
C ILE A 37 -20.71 0.90 -13.24
N GLU A 38 -21.97 1.04 -12.87
CA GLU A 38 -22.95 1.88 -13.57
C GLU A 38 -22.78 3.35 -13.15
N ASP A 39 -21.79 4.03 -13.74
CA ASP A 39 -21.46 5.44 -13.50
C ASP A 39 -20.97 6.15 -14.79
N ASP A 40 -20.88 7.48 -14.78
CA ASP A 40 -20.24 8.28 -15.83
C ASP A 40 -18.77 7.90 -16.06
N ASN A 41 -18.09 7.40 -15.01
CA ASN A 41 -16.74 6.87 -15.05
C ASN A 41 -16.75 5.37 -14.68
N PRO A 42 -17.04 4.47 -15.65
CA PRO A 42 -17.40 3.09 -15.35
C PRO A 42 -16.25 2.24 -14.84
N TYR A 43 -14.98 2.65 -14.99
CA TYR A 43 -13.83 1.87 -14.52
C TYR A 43 -13.42 2.31 -13.12
N TYR A 44 -13.87 1.56 -12.11
CA TYR A 44 -13.54 1.77 -10.72
C TYR A 44 -12.34 0.90 -10.31
N GLY A 45 -11.39 1.49 -9.59
CA GLY A 45 -10.24 0.82 -9.03
C GLY A 45 -10.04 1.20 -7.58
N GLU A 46 -9.88 0.23 -6.68
CA GLU A 46 -9.63 0.48 -5.25
C GLU A 46 -8.57 -0.45 -4.69
N ILE A 47 -7.98 -0.04 -3.57
CA ILE A 47 -6.98 -0.83 -2.87
C ILE A 47 -7.51 -1.25 -1.49
N PRO A 48 -7.87 -2.54 -1.31
CA PRO A 48 -8.40 -3.03 -0.04
C PRO A 48 -7.42 -2.79 1.12
N GLY A 49 -7.93 -2.24 2.22
CA GLY A 49 -7.14 -1.90 3.42
C GLY A 49 -6.42 -0.56 3.34
N PHE A 50 -6.68 0.23 2.30
CA PHE A 50 -6.21 1.60 2.11
C PHE A 50 -7.41 2.53 1.99
N ASP A 51 -8.07 2.82 3.11
CA ASP A 51 -9.24 3.70 3.13
C ASP A 51 -8.94 5.05 2.46
N GLY A 52 -9.78 5.40 1.48
CA GLY A 52 -9.63 6.61 0.68
C GLY A 52 -8.71 6.48 -0.55
N VAL A 53 -8.15 5.30 -0.83
CA VAL A 53 -7.37 5.05 -2.06
C VAL A 53 -8.23 4.30 -3.07
N TYR A 54 -8.93 5.08 -3.90
CA TYR A 54 -9.71 4.60 -5.03
C TYR A 54 -9.71 5.64 -6.17
N ALA A 55 -10.02 5.18 -7.38
CA ALA A 55 -10.15 6.02 -8.56
C ALA A 55 -11.28 5.49 -9.45
N SER A 56 -12.03 6.40 -10.08
CA SER A 56 -13.07 6.08 -11.06
C SER A 56 -12.77 6.84 -12.34
N THR A 57 -12.56 6.13 -13.45
CA THR A 57 -12.13 6.73 -14.72
C THR A 57 -12.97 6.27 -15.91
N LYS A 58 -12.83 6.99 -17.03
CA LYS A 58 -13.54 6.69 -18.29
C LYS A 58 -12.88 5.60 -19.13
N THR A 59 -11.62 5.29 -18.87
CA THR A 59 -10.82 4.35 -19.67
C THR A 59 -10.08 3.36 -18.77
N LEU A 60 -9.92 2.13 -19.26
CA LEU A 60 -9.17 1.10 -18.54
C LEU A 60 -7.70 1.49 -18.34
N GLU A 61 -7.12 2.25 -19.26
CA GLU A 61 -5.73 2.70 -19.19
C GLU A 61 -5.52 3.68 -18.02
N SER A 62 -6.39 4.69 -17.88
CA SER A 62 -6.34 5.63 -16.76
C SER A 62 -6.58 4.92 -15.43
N CYS A 63 -7.51 3.95 -15.39
CA CYS A 63 -7.80 3.17 -14.19
C CYS A 63 -6.58 2.40 -13.65
N ARG A 64 -5.59 2.07 -14.48
CA ARG A 64 -4.36 1.38 -14.04
C ARG A 64 -3.35 2.31 -13.37
N GLU A 65 -3.30 3.57 -13.79
CA GLU A 65 -2.32 4.54 -13.29
C GLU A 65 -2.90 5.40 -12.15
N GLU A 66 -4.18 5.76 -12.16
CA GLU A 66 -4.74 6.65 -11.13
C GLU A 66 -4.67 6.11 -9.69
N PRO A 67 -4.92 4.81 -9.40
CA PRO A 67 -4.73 4.27 -8.05
C PRO A 67 -3.29 4.42 -7.54
N ARG A 68 -2.31 4.48 -8.44
CA ARG A 68 -0.91 4.74 -8.09
C ARG A 68 -0.71 6.20 -7.70
N GLU A 69 -1.23 7.14 -8.47
CA GLU A 69 -1.13 8.57 -8.16
C GLU A 69 -1.77 8.87 -6.80
N VAL A 70 -3.01 8.41 -6.59
CA VAL A 70 -3.71 8.57 -5.32
C VAL A 70 -2.94 7.93 -4.16
N LEU A 71 -2.35 6.76 -4.37
CA LEU A 71 -1.52 6.10 -3.35
C LEU A 71 -0.23 6.88 -3.04
N GLU A 72 0.42 7.43 -4.06
CA GLU A 72 1.63 8.24 -3.93
C GLU A 72 1.37 9.55 -3.14
N GLU A 73 0.15 10.09 -3.18
CA GLU A 73 -0.29 11.22 -2.34
C GLU A 73 -0.78 10.79 -0.95
N TRP A 74 -1.42 9.62 -0.85
CA TRP A 74 -1.95 9.09 0.40
C TRP A 74 -0.84 8.73 1.40
N ILE A 75 0.29 8.18 0.93
CA ILE A 75 1.43 7.82 1.77
C ILE A 75 1.99 9.06 2.52
N PRO A 76 2.43 10.15 1.86
CA PRO A 76 2.98 11.31 2.55
C PRO A 76 1.97 11.99 3.48
N LEU A 77 0.66 11.96 3.16
CA LEU A 77 -0.39 12.45 4.07
C LEU A 77 -0.42 11.63 5.37
N ARG A 78 -0.41 10.30 5.29
CA ARG A 78 -0.34 9.45 6.49
C ARG A 78 0.91 9.74 7.31
N VAL A 79 2.04 9.92 6.63
CA VAL A 79 3.34 10.15 7.25
C VAL A 79 3.41 11.49 7.96
N SER A 80 2.91 12.57 7.35
CA SER A 80 2.89 13.90 7.95
C SER A 80 2.02 13.96 9.20
N HIS A 81 0.97 13.13 9.25
CA HIS A 81 0.11 12.95 10.42
C HIS A 81 0.61 11.87 11.40
N ASN A 82 1.81 11.32 11.19
CA ASN A 82 2.41 10.25 12.00
C ASN A 82 1.51 9.02 12.18
N LEU A 83 0.72 8.71 11.15
CA LEU A 83 -0.14 7.53 11.08
C LEU A 83 0.65 6.36 10.50
N GLY A 84 0.56 5.20 11.16
CA GLY A 84 1.24 3.98 10.70
C GLY A 84 0.75 3.55 9.31
N LEU A 85 1.60 2.88 8.53
CA LEU A 85 1.24 2.31 7.23
C LEU A 85 0.97 0.79 7.37
N PRO A 86 0.01 0.22 6.62
CA PRO A 86 -0.28 -1.20 6.70
C PRO A 86 0.89 -2.04 6.16
N VAL A 87 1.01 -3.28 6.60
CA VAL A 87 1.97 -4.24 6.02
C VAL A 87 1.29 -4.95 4.86
N VAL A 88 1.96 -4.99 3.71
CA VAL A 88 1.40 -5.52 2.45
C VAL A 88 2.30 -6.61 1.91
N ASP A 89 1.79 -7.83 1.74
CA ASP A 89 2.54 -9.00 1.25
C ASP A 89 3.83 -9.28 2.06
N GLY A 90 3.80 -9.00 3.37
CA GLY A 90 4.99 -9.08 4.22
C GLY A 90 5.97 -7.92 3.99
N VAL A 91 5.62 -6.92 3.20
CA VAL A 91 6.42 -5.71 2.98
C VAL A 91 5.98 -4.59 3.92
N ARG A 92 6.96 -3.97 4.57
CA ARG A 92 6.81 -2.79 5.41
C ARG A 92 7.60 -1.63 4.82
N LEU A 93 7.00 -0.44 4.79
CA LEU A 93 7.73 0.80 4.57
C LEU A 93 8.30 1.31 5.90
N LYS A 94 9.62 1.48 5.97
CA LYS A 94 10.30 2.06 7.13
C LYS A 94 10.36 3.57 6.98
N ILE A 95 9.92 4.30 8.00
CA ILE A 95 9.93 5.76 8.02
C ILE A 95 10.65 6.21 9.28
N GLU A 96 11.72 6.96 9.08
CA GLU A 96 12.56 7.52 10.14
C GLU A 96 12.33 9.03 10.18
N HIS A 97 12.20 9.57 11.40
CA HIS A 97 12.11 11.02 11.57
C HIS A 97 13.50 11.63 11.39
N VAL A 98 13.64 12.56 10.44
CA VAL A 98 14.87 13.34 10.29
C VAL A 98 14.71 14.63 11.10
N ALA A 99 15.55 14.78 12.12
CA ALA A 99 15.57 15.93 13.03
C ALA A 99 16.38 17.10 12.47
#